data_AF-A0A5Q4EQT2-F1
#
_entry.id   AF-A0A5Q4EQT2-F1
#
_cell.length_a   1.000
_cell.length_b   1.000
_cell.length_c   1.000
_cell.angle_alpha   90.00
_cell.angle_beta   90.00
_cell.angle_gamma   90.00
#
_symmetry.space_group_name_H-M   'P 1'
#
loop_
_entity.id
_entity.type
_entity.pdbx_description
1 polymer ?
#
loop_
_entity_poly.entity_id
_entity_poly.type
_entity_poly.pdbx_seq_one_letter_code
_entity_poly.pdbx_strand_id
1 'polypeptide(L)'
;MRFDFGSVDAIQPPPLETRRLHEFHEDMPAPLFRVKVTDVRETPGRLLADAQKIRPVDPDEKPDQRRGILFTSWRDNDGPVWELEFEDPRGPQLFIDKTADPHHDLPGTPEFRALVYPEIIRRSLTWVLIDEEGKCIEDPEFWHGRWLNFPRDAFGFREAPPASGADSAEKRMWIDEAVKWCSQKAGLCRSIAPQEESE
;
A
#
# COMPACT_ATOMS: atom_id res chain seq x y z
N MET A 1 -4.48 3.80 -28.74
CA MET A 1 -3.94 5.14 -29.05
C MET A 1 -2.48 5.23 -28.57
N ARG A 2 -1.59 5.92 -29.30
CA ARG A 2 -0.17 6.12 -28.93
C ARG A 2 0.12 7.62 -28.94
N PHE A 3 0.79 8.09 -27.90
CA PHE A 3 1.28 9.45 -27.79
C PHE A 3 2.80 9.42 -27.87
N ASP A 4 3.37 10.24 -28.75
CA ASP A 4 4.81 10.36 -28.87
C ASP A 4 5.32 11.42 -27.89
N PHE A 5 6.04 11.00 -26.86
CA PHE A 5 6.61 11.89 -25.85
C PHE A 5 8.07 12.26 -26.16
N GLY A 6 8.56 11.95 -27.37
CA GLY A 6 9.94 12.18 -27.76
C GLY A 6 10.89 11.14 -27.19
N SER A 7 12.09 11.57 -26.81
CA SER A 7 13.15 10.69 -26.31
C SER A 7 13.37 10.86 -24.81
N VAL A 8 14.07 9.89 -24.20
CA VAL A 8 14.38 9.91 -22.77
C VAL A 8 15.25 11.13 -22.40
N ASP A 9 16.12 11.59 -23.30
CA ASP A 9 16.98 12.77 -23.12
C ASP A 9 16.29 14.10 -23.47
N ALA A 10 15.17 14.06 -24.20
CA ALA A 10 14.42 15.24 -24.63
C ALA A 10 12.91 14.93 -24.67
N ILE A 11 12.29 14.94 -23.49
CA ILE A 11 10.84 14.71 -23.37
C ILE A 11 10.09 15.88 -24.03
N GLN A 12 9.30 15.55 -25.05
CA GLN A 12 8.47 16.49 -25.80
C GLN A 12 7.02 16.00 -25.78
N PRO A 13 6.24 16.38 -24.76
CA PRO A 13 4.85 15.98 -24.68
C PRO A 13 4.04 16.55 -25.87
N PRO A 14 3.16 15.77 -26.53
CA PRO A 14 2.26 16.28 -27.57
C PRO A 14 1.39 17.42 -27.05
N PRO A 15 0.70 18.25 -27.85
CA PRO A 15 -0.27 19.23 -27.33
C PRO A 15 -1.35 18.60 -26.43
N LEU A 16 -1.80 19.30 -25.37
CA LEU A 16 -2.82 18.77 -24.44
C LEU A 16 -4.11 18.33 -25.13
N GLU A 17 -4.52 19.06 -26.17
CA GLU A 17 -5.72 18.76 -26.96
C GLU A 17 -5.63 17.40 -27.65
N THR A 18 -4.43 17.02 -28.07
CA THR A 18 -4.16 15.72 -28.71
C THR A 18 -3.96 14.59 -27.72
N ARG A 19 -3.86 14.88 -26.41
CA ARG A 19 -3.64 13.89 -25.34
C ARG A 19 -4.94 13.38 -24.70
N ARG A 20 -6.10 13.75 -25.24
CA ARG A 20 -7.42 13.37 -24.70
C ARG A 20 -7.89 12.03 -25.27
N LEU A 21 -8.35 11.14 -24.38
CA LEU A 21 -8.99 9.88 -24.73
C LEU A 21 -10.51 10.08 -24.74
N HIS A 22 -11.13 10.11 -25.92
CA HIS A 22 -12.57 10.39 -26.06
C HIS A 22 -13.47 9.14 -26.07
N GLU A 23 -12.89 7.95 -26.16
CA GLU A 23 -13.61 6.69 -26.40
C GLU A 23 -13.94 5.93 -25.10
N PHE A 24 -13.61 6.49 -23.94
CA PHE A 24 -13.85 5.84 -22.64
C PHE A 24 -15.04 6.49 -21.95
N HIS A 25 -16.09 5.70 -21.70
CA HIS A 25 -17.25 6.10 -20.92
C HIS A 25 -16.96 6.06 -19.42
N GLU A 26 -17.65 6.89 -18.64
CA GLU A 26 -17.48 7.01 -17.19
C GLU A 26 -17.73 5.69 -16.43
N ASP A 27 -18.56 4.80 -16.98
CA ASP A 27 -18.88 3.50 -16.40
C ASP A 27 -17.81 2.42 -16.64
N MET A 28 -16.75 2.72 -17.39
CA MET A 28 -15.67 1.77 -17.66
C MET A 28 -14.53 1.89 -16.64
N PRO A 29 -13.86 0.77 -16.29
CA PRO A 29 -12.64 0.82 -15.49
C PRO A 29 -11.61 1.79 -16.07
N ALA A 30 -10.95 2.57 -15.20
CA ALA A 30 -9.97 3.56 -15.63
C ALA A 30 -8.90 2.93 -16.54
N PRO A 31 -8.62 3.52 -17.72
CA PRO A 31 -7.68 2.94 -18.67
C PRO A 31 -6.27 2.93 -18.07
N LEU A 32 -5.55 1.83 -18.27
CA LEU A 32 -4.15 1.71 -17.89
C LEU A 32 -3.23 2.04 -19.06
N PHE A 33 -2.12 2.70 -18.76
CA PHE A 33 -1.11 3.08 -19.74
C PHE A 33 0.07 2.12 -19.73
N ARG A 34 0.71 2.04 -20.90
CA ARG A 34 1.98 1.35 -21.12
C ARG A 34 2.94 2.32 -21.79
N VAL A 35 4.14 2.43 -21.23
CA VAL A 35 5.22 3.24 -21.79
C VAL A 35 6.27 2.30 -22.36
N LYS A 36 6.63 2.50 -23.63
CA LYS A 36 7.67 1.76 -24.33
C LYS A 36 8.76 2.72 -24.74
N VAL A 37 9.99 2.42 -24.37
CA VAL A 37 11.18 3.10 -24.89
C VAL A 37 11.80 2.20 -25.94
N THR A 38 11.89 2.69 -27.17
CA THR A 38 12.52 1.96 -28.27
C THR A 38 13.78 2.67 -28.70
N ASP A 39 14.78 1.89 -29.10
CA ASP A 39 15.95 2.42 -29.78
C ASP A 39 15.51 2.97 -31.15
N VAL A 40 16.00 4.16 -31.46
CA VAL A 40 15.78 4.88 -32.72
C VAL A 40 17.08 5.13 -33.48
N ARG A 41 18.23 4.75 -32.91
CA ARG A 41 19.58 5.00 -33.46
C ARG A 41 20.23 3.73 -33.98
N GLU A 42 20.67 2.84 -33.09
CA GLU A 42 21.53 1.71 -33.47
C GLU A 42 20.71 0.55 -34.01
N THR A 43 19.63 0.20 -33.33
CA THR A 43 18.70 -0.86 -33.74
C THR A 43 17.26 -0.33 -33.72
N PRO A 44 16.83 0.42 -34.76
CA PRO A 44 15.50 0.99 -34.81
C PRO A 44 14.38 -0.02 -34.52
N GLY A 45 13.55 0.28 -33.53
CA GLY A 45 12.44 -0.58 -33.11
C GLY A 45 12.77 -1.61 -32.04
N ARG A 46 14.04 -1.74 -31.61
CA ARG A 46 14.41 -2.56 -30.45
C ARG A 46 13.81 -1.94 -29.19
N LEU A 47 13.07 -2.72 -28.41
CA LEU A 47 12.55 -2.30 -27.12
C LEU A 47 13.70 -2.24 -26.10
N LEU A 48 13.97 -1.06 -25.55
CA LEU A 48 14.99 -0.82 -24.54
C LEU A 48 14.42 -0.87 -23.12
N ALA A 49 13.20 -0.37 -22.93
CA ALA A 49 12.50 -0.40 -21.65
C ALA A 49 10.99 -0.46 -21.85
N ASP A 50 10.30 -1.04 -20.86
CA ASP A 50 8.86 -1.23 -20.88
C ASP A 50 8.30 -1.08 -19.46
N ALA A 51 7.26 -0.27 -19.33
CA ALA A 51 6.49 -0.11 -18.11
C ALA A 51 5.01 -0.27 -18.44
N GLN A 52 4.29 -1.09 -17.68
CA GLN A 52 2.88 -1.44 -17.93
C GLN A 52 2.02 -1.16 -16.70
N LYS A 53 0.69 -1.18 -16.88
CA LYS A 53 -0.30 -0.99 -15.81
C LYS A 53 -0.19 0.36 -15.09
N ILE A 54 0.25 1.41 -15.79
CA ILE A 54 0.37 2.76 -15.22
C ILE A 54 -1.04 3.37 -15.13
N ARG A 55 -1.50 3.65 -13.91
CA ARG A 55 -2.80 4.27 -13.69
C ARG A 55 -2.70 5.80 -13.90
N PRO A 56 -3.62 6.42 -14.66
CA PRO A 56 -3.70 7.88 -14.72
C PRO A 56 -4.09 8.42 -13.35
N VAL A 57 -3.54 9.59 -13.02
CA VAL A 57 -3.90 10.35 -11.82
C VAL A 57 -4.70 11.56 -12.30
N ASP A 58 -5.81 11.84 -11.64
CA ASP A 58 -6.59 13.05 -11.94
C ASP A 58 -5.83 14.27 -11.36
N PRO A 59 -5.60 15.36 -12.12
CA PRO A 59 -4.92 16.55 -11.60
C PRO A 59 -5.66 17.23 -10.44
N ASP A 60 -6.99 17.08 -10.39
CA ASP A 60 -7.87 17.57 -9.34
C ASP A 60 -8.11 16.53 -8.24
N GLU A 61 -7.78 15.25 -8.49
CA GLU A 61 -7.46 14.30 -7.43
C GLU A 61 -6.24 14.86 -6.73
N LYS A 62 -6.49 15.61 -5.64
CA LYS A 62 -5.46 15.97 -4.68
C LYS A 62 -4.65 14.70 -4.50
N PRO A 63 -3.34 14.67 -4.82
CA PRO A 63 -2.54 13.51 -4.53
C PRO A 63 -2.82 13.25 -3.07
N ASP A 64 -3.39 12.09 -2.77
CA ASP A 64 -3.58 11.72 -1.40
C ASP A 64 -2.16 11.55 -0.87
N GLN A 65 -1.59 12.65 -0.39
CA GLN A 65 -0.29 12.72 0.26
C GLN A 65 -0.29 11.86 1.53
N ARG A 66 -1.42 11.20 1.82
CA ARG A 66 -1.66 10.19 2.83
C ARG A 66 -2.06 8.84 2.23
N ARG A 67 -1.55 8.42 1.06
CA ARG A 67 -1.57 6.98 0.74
C ARG A 67 -0.76 6.27 1.82
N GLY A 68 -1.45 5.76 2.82
CA GLY A 68 -0.89 5.01 3.93
C GLY A 68 -0.13 3.80 3.40
N ILE A 69 0.72 3.22 4.24
CA ILE A 69 1.53 2.04 3.86
C ILE A 69 0.70 0.76 3.64
N LEU A 70 -0.61 0.83 3.90
CA LEU A 70 -1.60 -0.22 3.71
C LEU A 70 -2.52 0.15 2.55
N PHE A 71 -2.64 -0.74 1.58
CA PHE A 71 -3.57 -0.58 0.46
C PHE A 71 -4.89 -1.29 0.76
N THR A 72 -6.00 -0.56 0.72
CA THR A 72 -7.34 -1.13 0.96
C THR A 72 -8.12 -1.23 -0.33
N SER A 73 -8.72 -2.39 -0.57
CA SER A 73 -9.60 -2.68 -1.70
C SER A 73 -10.86 -3.41 -1.23
N TRP A 74 -11.91 -3.41 -2.04
CA TRP A 74 -13.16 -4.11 -1.74
C TRP A 74 -13.44 -5.16 -2.80
N ARG A 75 -13.83 -6.36 -2.37
CA ARG A 75 -14.22 -7.49 -3.24
C ARG A 75 -15.23 -8.39 -2.52
N ASP A 76 -15.66 -9.47 -3.15
CA ASP A 76 -16.33 -10.58 -2.45
C ASP A 76 -15.24 -11.51 -1.95
N ASN A 77 -15.18 -11.71 -0.64
CA ASN A 77 -14.19 -12.55 0.02
C ASN A 77 -14.70 -13.98 0.25
N ASP A 78 -15.93 -14.31 -0.12
CA ASP A 78 -16.55 -15.64 0.12
C ASP A 78 -16.60 -16.01 1.61
N GLY A 79 -17.02 -15.05 2.46
CA GLY A 79 -17.31 -15.27 3.88
C GLY A 79 -16.57 -14.37 4.86
N PRO A 80 -15.23 -14.25 4.82
CA PRO A 80 -14.48 -13.36 5.71
C PRO A 80 -14.77 -11.88 5.47
N VAL A 81 -15.04 -11.12 6.54
CA VAL A 81 -15.25 -9.66 6.45
C VAL A 81 -14.04 -8.94 5.87
N TRP A 82 -12.84 -9.43 6.16
CA TRP A 82 -11.61 -8.89 5.61
C TRP A 82 -10.55 -9.97 5.45
N GLU A 83 -9.64 -9.75 4.50
CA GLU A 83 -8.48 -10.57 4.24
C GLU A 83 -7.24 -9.70 4.04
N LEU A 84 -6.06 -10.25 4.34
CA LEU A 84 -4.79 -9.58 4.14
C LEU A 84 -3.88 -10.46 3.27
N GLU A 85 -3.47 -9.93 2.13
CA GLU A 85 -2.62 -10.59 1.15
C GLU A 85 -1.29 -9.85 1.01
N PHE A 86 -0.23 -10.60 0.65
CA PHE A 86 1.14 -10.10 0.49
C PHE A 86 1.70 -10.30 -0.92
N GLU A 87 0.88 -10.74 -1.87
CA GLU A 87 1.31 -11.07 -3.24
C GLU A 87 1.66 -9.83 -4.10
N ASP A 88 1.21 -8.64 -3.69
CA ASP A 88 1.45 -7.42 -4.44
C ASP A 88 2.85 -6.86 -4.17
N PRO A 89 3.63 -6.53 -5.22
CA PRO A 89 4.98 -6.00 -5.05
C PRO A 89 5.03 -4.64 -4.34
N ARG A 90 3.90 -3.93 -4.18
CA ARG A 90 3.80 -2.66 -3.45
C ARG A 90 3.62 -2.84 -1.95
N GLY A 91 3.28 -4.05 -1.49
CA GLY A 91 3.11 -4.40 -0.09
C GLY A 91 1.72 -4.97 0.24
N PRO A 92 1.41 -5.12 1.54
CA PRO A 92 0.19 -5.76 1.99
C PRO A 92 -1.06 -5.06 1.47
N GLN A 93 -2.00 -5.87 1.00
CA GLN A 93 -3.33 -5.45 0.59
C GLN A 93 -4.39 -5.97 1.54
N LEU A 94 -5.15 -5.04 2.12
CA LEU A 94 -6.36 -5.32 2.87
C LEU A 94 -7.55 -5.40 1.89
N PHE A 95 -8.18 -6.55 1.80
CA PHE A 95 -9.43 -6.74 1.07
C PHE A 95 -10.59 -6.76 2.06
N ILE A 96 -11.58 -5.90 1.86
CA ILE A 96 -12.80 -5.86 2.68
C ILE A 96 -13.96 -6.37 1.85
N ASP A 97 -14.80 -7.20 2.46
CA ASP A 97 -15.96 -7.74 1.79
C ASP A 97 -16.98 -6.63 1.48
N LYS A 98 -17.41 -6.54 0.22
CA LYS A 98 -18.38 -5.53 -0.25
C LYS A 98 -19.75 -5.67 0.42
N THR A 99 -20.12 -6.87 0.84
CA THR A 99 -21.37 -7.13 1.56
C THR A 99 -21.29 -6.61 2.99
N ALA A 100 -20.10 -6.71 3.61
CA ALA A 100 -19.86 -6.23 4.97
C ALA A 100 -19.65 -4.71 5.06
N ASP A 101 -19.17 -4.08 3.99
CA ASP A 101 -18.88 -2.64 3.93
C ASP A 101 -19.33 -2.02 2.58
N PRO A 102 -20.64 -1.90 2.32
CA PRO A 102 -21.15 -1.37 1.05
C PRO A 102 -20.89 0.13 0.86
N HIS A 103 -20.54 0.85 1.93
CA HIS A 103 -20.31 2.30 1.91
C HIS A 103 -18.83 2.70 2.03
N HIS A 104 -17.93 1.72 2.13
CA HIS A 104 -16.48 1.91 2.22
C HIS A 104 -16.04 2.76 3.42
N ASP A 105 -16.81 2.73 4.51
CA ASP A 105 -16.57 3.52 5.72
C ASP A 105 -16.11 2.66 6.91
N LEU A 106 -16.20 1.33 6.80
CA LEU A 106 -15.81 0.40 7.85
C LEU A 106 -14.36 0.60 8.36
N PRO A 107 -13.32 0.85 7.52
CA PRO A 107 -11.98 1.16 8.00
C PRO A 107 -11.88 2.42 8.88
N GLY A 108 -12.87 3.31 8.76
CA GLY A 108 -12.98 4.53 9.52
C GLY A 108 -13.47 4.32 10.94
N THR A 109 -14.15 3.21 11.22
CA THR A 109 -14.85 2.99 12.49
C THR A 109 -13.88 2.67 13.63
N PRO A 110 -14.17 3.12 14.87
CA PRO A 110 -13.37 2.76 16.04
C PRO A 110 -13.20 1.25 16.23
N GLU A 111 -14.27 0.48 15.98
CA GLU A 111 -14.32 -0.97 16.15
C GLU A 111 -13.38 -1.68 15.19
N PHE A 112 -13.46 -1.34 13.90
CA PHE A 112 -12.59 -1.93 12.90
C PHE A 112 -11.14 -1.59 13.17
N ARG A 113 -10.84 -0.32 13.47
CA ARG A 113 -9.48 0.12 13.79
C ARG A 113 -8.92 -0.61 15.00
N ALA A 114 -9.72 -0.79 16.05
CA ALA A 114 -9.28 -1.41 17.28
C ALA A 114 -9.04 -2.93 17.14
N LEU A 115 -9.85 -3.62 16.33
CA LEU A 115 -9.80 -5.07 16.18
C LEU A 115 -8.91 -5.54 15.02
N VAL A 116 -8.84 -4.77 13.93
CA VAL A 116 -8.21 -5.21 12.68
C VAL A 116 -6.80 -4.64 12.52
N TYR A 117 -6.57 -3.36 12.80
CA TYR A 117 -5.27 -2.74 12.52
C TYR A 117 -4.11 -3.32 13.35
N PRO A 118 -4.26 -3.67 14.64
CA PRO A 118 -3.20 -4.37 15.38
C PRO A 118 -2.79 -5.68 14.72
N GLU A 119 -3.75 -6.42 14.16
CA GLU A 119 -3.49 -7.68 13.48
C GLU A 119 -2.81 -7.47 12.13
N ILE A 120 -3.21 -6.44 11.38
CA ILE A 120 -2.52 -6.07 10.14
C ILE A 120 -1.06 -5.72 10.40
N ILE A 121 -0.78 -4.94 11.45
CA ILE A 121 0.60 -4.60 11.84
C ILE A 121 1.35 -5.87 12.20
N ARG A 122 0.77 -6.75 13.03
CA ARG A 122 1.38 -8.02 13.44
C ARG A 122 1.74 -8.90 12.24
N ARG A 123 0.77 -9.15 11.35
CA ARG A 123 0.98 -10.00 10.17
C ARG A 123 1.99 -9.39 9.20
N SER A 124 1.95 -8.08 9.00
CA SER A 124 2.89 -7.41 8.10
C SER A 124 4.32 -7.46 8.63
N LEU A 125 4.54 -7.20 9.92
CA LEU A 125 5.87 -7.34 10.52
C LEU A 125 6.34 -8.80 10.57
N THR A 126 5.42 -9.74 10.80
CA THR A 126 5.71 -11.19 10.77
C THR A 126 6.19 -11.61 9.38
N TRP A 127 5.49 -11.21 8.33
CA TRP A 127 5.90 -11.49 6.96
C TRP A 127 7.31 -10.96 6.67
N VAL A 128 7.56 -9.70 7.02
CA VAL A 128 8.85 -9.04 6.77
C VAL A 128 10.01 -9.70 7.52
N LEU A 129 9.84 -10.00 8.83
CA LEU A 129 10.94 -10.47 9.69
C LEU A 129 11.13 -11.99 9.68
N ILE A 130 10.04 -12.74 9.52
CA ILE A 130 10.02 -14.19 9.67
C ILE A 130 9.90 -14.88 8.31
N ASP A 131 8.87 -14.58 7.52
CA ASP A 131 8.59 -15.33 6.28
C ASP A 131 9.61 -14.98 5.17
N GLU A 132 9.95 -13.71 5.03
CA GLU A 132 10.97 -13.21 4.08
C GLU A 132 12.39 -13.19 4.68
N GLU A 133 12.57 -13.62 5.94
CA GLU A 133 13.84 -13.58 6.69
C GLU A 133 14.54 -12.20 6.71
N GLY A 134 13.83 -11.12 6.41
CA GLY A 134 14.41 -9.79 6.26
C GLY A 134 15.28 -9.59 5.02
N LYS A 135 15.18 -10.47 4.00
CA LYS A 135 15.98 -10.42 2.75
C LYS A 135 15.80 -9.14 1.94
N CYS A 136 14.71 -8.41 2.17
CA CYS A 136 14.36 -7.18 1.44
C CYS A 136 14.42 -5.91 2.32
N ILE A 137 15.10 -5.94 3.47
CA ILE A 137 15.21 -4.79 4.39
C ILE A 137 16.19 -3.72 3.88
N GLU A 138 17.11 -4.07 2.98
CA GLU A 138 18.19 -3.18 2.53
C GLU A 138 17.74 -2.09 1.53
N ASP A 139 16.54 -2.21 0.95
CA ASP A 139 15.96 -1.18 0.08
C ASP A 139 14.80 -0.44 0.81
N PRO A 140 15.04 0.80 1.29
CA PRO A 140 14.02 1.59 2.00
C PRO A 140 12.85 2.06 1.11
N GLU A 141 12.98 2.00 -0.22
CA GLU A 141 11.86 2.25 -1.14
C GLU A 141 10.93 1.03 -1.24
N PHE A 142 11.43 -0.15 -0.87
CA PHE A 142 10.64 -1.37 -0.79
C PHE A 142 9.72 -1.36 0.43
N TRP A 143 8.51 -1.89 0.25
CA TRP A 143 7.47 -1.83 1.27
C TRP A 143 7.86 -2.50 2.60
N HIS A 144 8.77 -3.48 2.56
CA HIS A 144 9.34 -4.12 3.75
C HIS A 144 9.96 -3.09 4.70
N GLY A 145 10.81 -2.18 4.18
CA GLY A 145 11.44 -1.13 4.97
C GLY A 145 10.42 -0.16 5.56
N ARG A 146 9.37 0.19 4.80
CA ARG A 146 8.28 1.05 5.30
C ARG A 146 7.54 0.41 6.47
N TRP A 147 7.20 -0.88 6.38
CA TRP A 147 6.51 -1.59 7.44
C TRP A 147 7.40 -1.83 8.66
N LEU A 148 8.68 -2.14 8.47
CA LEU A 148 9.63 -2.32 9.56
C LEU A 148 9.83 -1.03 10.39
N ASN A 149 9.85 0.11 9.70
CA ASN A 149 10.03 1.42 10.32
C ASN A 149 8.73 2.05 10.82
N PHE A 150 7.57 1.55 10.40
CA PHE A 150 6.27 2.12 10.71
C PHE A 150 5.99 2.33 12.22
N PRO A 151 6.25 1.36 13.12
CA PRO A 151 6.04 1.59 14.56
C PRO A 151 6.83 2.78 15.10
N ARG A 152 8.05 2.99 14.61
CA ARG A 152 8.90 4.11 14.98
C ARG A 152 8.38 5.40 14.37
N ASP A 153 8.15 5.41 13.06
CA ASP A 153 7.87 6.64 12.32
C ASP A 153 6.45 7.17 12.60
N ALA A 154 5.47 6.28 12.81
CA ALA A 154 4.08 6.65 13.09
C ALA A 154 3.78 6.84 14.58
N PHE A 155 4.42 6.05 15.46
CA PHE A 155 4.06 6.00 16.89
C PHE A 155 5.24 6.26 17.85
N GLY A 156 6.45 6.49 17.34
CA GLY A 156 7.63 6.77 18.16
C GLY A 156 8.17 5.56 18.92
N PHE A 157 7.92 4.33 18.44
CA PHE A 157 8.53 3.12 19.00
C PHE A 157 10.06 3.18 18.87
N ARG A 158 10.79 2.98 19.97
CA ARG A 158 12.23 3.25 20.03
C ARG A 158 13.12 2.02 19.91
N GLU A 159 12.57 0.83 20.10
CA GLU A 159 13.35 -0.39 20.01
C GLU A 159 13.72 -0.67 18.55
N ALA A 160 15.01 -0.89 18.31
CA ALA A 160 15.50 -1.20 16.97
C ALA A 160 14.96 -2.58 16.55
N PRO A 161 14.63 -2.77 15.26
CA PRO A 161 14.27 -4.08 14.75
C PRO A 161 15.39 -5.10 14.98
N PRO A 162 15.06 -6.37 15.26
CA PRO A 162 16.03 -7.42 15.45
C PRO A 162 16.84 -7.65 14.17
N ALA A 163 18.09 -8.11 14.32
CA ALA A 163 18.93 -8.44 13.19
C ALA A 163 18.32 -9.57 12.35
N SER A 164 18.65 -9.63 11.05
CA SER A 164 18.13 -10.69 10.14
C SER A 164 18.43 -12.11 10.66
N GLY A 165 19.60 -12.31 11.28
CA GLY A 165 20.02 -13.58 11.89
C GLY A 165 19.51 -13.85 13.32
N ALA A 166 18.68 -12.98 13.89
CA ALA A 166 18.04 -13.22 15.18
C ALA A 166 17.09 -14.43 15.11
N ASP A 167 16.90 -15.11 16.23
CA ASP A 167 16.01 -16.26 16.28
C ASP A 167 14.53 -15.85 16.14
N SER A 168 13.67 -16.81 15.79
CA SER A 168 12.25 -16.54 15.58
C SER A 168 11.51 -16.14 16.86
N ALA A 169 12.04 -16.44 18.05
CA ALA A 169 11.40 -16.05 19.31
C ALA A 169 11.66 -14.57 19.61
N GLU A 170 12.90 -14.12 19.46
CA GLU A 170 13.30 -12.72 19.58
C GLU A 170 12.51 -11.84 18.59
N LYS A 171 12.40 -12.29 17.33
CA LYS A 171 11.61 -11.59 16.31
C LYS A 171 10.14 -11.45 16.71
N ARG A 172 9.52 -12.51 17.22
CA ARG A 172 8.12 -12.47 17.67
C ARG A 172 7.91 -11.56 18.87
N MET A 173 8.83 -11.60 19.84
CA MET A 173 8.76 -10.72 21.00
C MET A 173 8.82 -9.25 20.60
N TRP A 174 9.72 -8.88 19.68
CA TRP A 174 9.80 -7.52 19.17
C TRP A 174 8.52 -7.10 18.44
N ILE A 175 7.94 -7.99 17.61
CA ILE A 175 6.67 -7.74 16.92
C ILE A 175 5.56 -7.46 17.91
N ASP A 176 5.43 -8.28 18.96
CA ASP A 176 4.38 -8.14 19.96
C ASP A 176 4.49 -6.83 20.74
N GLU A 177 5.71 -6.44 21.16
CA GLU A 177 5.93 -5.16 21.84
C GLU A 177 5.69 -3.96 20.90
N ALA A 178 6.08 -4.04 19.63
CA ALA A 178 5.77 -3.02 18.63
C ALA A 178 4.26 -2.84 18.44
N VAL A 179 3.50 -3.94 18.28
CA VAL A 179 2.04 -3.91 18.12
C VAL A 179 1.36 -3.34 19.35
N LYS A 180 1.79 -3.77 20.55
CA LYS A 180 1.30 -3.26 21.82
C LYS A 180 1.55 -1.76 21.96
N TRP A 181 2.74 -1.28 21.63
CA TRP A 181 3.07 0.14 21.64
C TRP A 181 2.18 0.94 20.68
N CYS A 182 2.07 0.50 19.42
CA CYS A 182 1.21 1.14 18.42
C CYS A 182 -0.25 1.22 18.90
N SER A 183 -0.77 0.11 19.45
CA SER A 183 -2.14 0.02 19.93
C SER A 183 -2.41 0.97 21.11
N GLN A 184 -1.46 1.09 22.04
CA GLN A 184 -1.54 2.02 23.17
C GLN A 184 -1.47 3.47 22.73
N LYS A 185 -0.55 3.81 21.82
CA LYS A 185 -0.38 5.19 21.32
C LYS A 185 -1.55 5.65 20.46
N ALA A 186 -2.12 4.76 19.67
CA ALA A 186 -3.34 5.02 18.90
C ALA A 186 -4.62 5.06 19.78
N GLY A 187 -4.54 4.62 21.05
CA GLY A 187 -5.68 4.63 21.96
C GLY A 187 -6.78 3.63 21.60
N LEU A 188 -6.46 2.54 20.89
CA LEU A 188 -7.43 1.63 20.28
C LEU A 188 -8.39 0.97 21.28
N CYS A 189 -7.90 0.53 22.44
CA CYS A 189 -8.79 -0.04 23.46
C CYS A 189 -9.74 1.02 24.04
N ARG A 190 -9.28 2.28 24.16
CA ARG A 190 -10.09 3.37 24.70
C ARG A 190 -11.14 3.85 23.70
N SER A 191 -10.87 3.74 22.40
CA SER A 191 -11.81 4.20 21.36
C SER A 191 -13.08 3.36 21.27
N ILE A 192 -13.09 2.15 21.83
CA ILE A 192 -14.25 1.25 21.87
C ILE A 192 -14.70 0.93 23.30
N ALA A 193 -14.08 1.55 24.31
CA ALA A 193 -14.49 1.37 25.70
C ALA A 193 -15.85 2.04 25.91
N PRO A 194 -16.77 1.43 26.69
CA PRO A 194 -18.02 2.06 27.05
C PRO A 194 -17.74 3.39 27.76
N GLN A 195 -18.43 4.45 27.36
CA GLN A 195 -18.34 5.74 28.06
C GLN A 195 -19.04 5.57 29.40
N GLU A 196 -18.33 5.81 30.51
CA GLU A 196 -18.99 5.88 31.82
C GLU A 196 -19.92 7.08 31.80
N GLU A 197 -21.23 6.83 31.81
CA GLU A 197 -22.24 7.86 32.07
C GLU A 197 -21.94 8.44 33.46
N SER A 198 -21.49 9.70 33.49
CA SER A 198 -21.38 10.44 34.74
C SER A 198 -22.81 10.72 35.23
N GLU A 199 -23.25 9.98 36.24
CA GLU A 199 -24.46 10.26 37.04
C GLU A 199 -24.40 11.63 37.74
#